data_AF-A0A7Y2K5L6-F1
#
_entry.id   AF-A0A7Y2K5L6-F1
#
_cell.length_a   1.000
_cell.length_b   1.000
_cell.length_c   1.000
_cell.angle_alpha   90.00
_cell.angle_beta   90.00
_cell.angle_gamma   90.00
#
_symmetry.space_group_name_H-M   'P 1'
#
loop_
_entity.id
_entity.type
_entity.pdbx_description
1 polymer ?
#
loop_
_entity_poly.entity_id
_entity_poly.type
_entity_poly.pdbx_seq_one_letter_code
_entity_poly.pdbx_strand_id
1 'polypeptide(L)'
;AQAMFPHYYERYKTDGVEFNMYIGQSLVKDKKFENLYLYNLRLWQLQIMYEMENVAYAAREEMEQELRVASLILIHSNPLAIKFRMDEKQFDVDGAYNIRYEIIKKRIDKAHIKGTDERITVPGKIAIIYSQDKDAQEYLKYIKYMQSKQFFGKVEKLELEDLQGVSGLKALRVEVLYQEDFNEKTALTINALVQEILA
;
A
#
# COMPACT_ATOMS: atom_id res chain seq x y z
N ALA A 1 -2.72 -14.62 2.08
CA ALA A 1 -2.27 -13.90 3.30
C ALA A 1 -2.87 -14.46 4.59
N GLN A 2 -4.19 -14.68 4.67
CA GLN A 2 -4.88 -15.06 5.92
C GLN A 2 -4.32 -16.31 6.63
N ALA A 3 -3.81 -17.28 5.85
CA ALA A 3 -3.15 -18.47 6.40
C ALA A 3 -1.86 -18.17 7.18
N MET A 4 -1.11 -17.12 6.81
CA MET A 4 0.13 -16.70 7.49
C MET A 4 -0.18 -16.16 8.88
N PHE A 5 -1.08 -15.19 8.97
CA PHE A 5 -1.59 -14.68 10.23
C PHE A 5 -3.00 -14.09 10.02
N PRO A 6 -3.98 -14.39 10.89
CA PRO A 6 -5.32 -13.82 10.76
C PRO A 6 -5.28 -12.30 10.82
N HIS A 7 -5.90 -11.64 9.85
CA HIS A 7 -6.02 -10.19 9.78
C HIS A 7 -7.40 -9.81 9.26
N TYR A 8 -7.85 -8.60 9.56
CA TYR A 8 -9.07 -8.08 8.96
C TYR A 8 -8.75 -7.42 7.62
N TYR A 9 -9.56 -7.69 6.61
CA TYR A 9 -9.44 -7.11 5.27
C TYR A 9 -10.74 -6.39 4.94
N GLU A 10 -10.61 -5.15 4.50
CA GLU A 10 -11.72 -4.28 4.14
C GLU A 10 -11.48 -3.73 2.74
N ARG A 11 -12.50 -3.75 1.89
CA ARG A 11 -12.41 -3.31 0.49
C ARG A 11 -13.54 -2.36 0.18
N TYR A 12 -13.20 -1.23 -0.43
CA TYR A 12 -14.12 -0.26 -0.98
C TYR A 12 -13.93 -0.16 -2.48
N LYS A 13 -15.04 -0.18 -3.23
CA LYS A 13 -15.03 -0.03 -4.68
C LYS A 13 -15.91 1.14 -5.06
N THR A 14 -15.31 2.12 -5.71
CA THR A 14 -16.00 3.26 -6.34
C THR A 14 -15.67 3.22 -7.85
N ASP A 15 -15.20 4.34 -8.38
CA ASP A 15 -14.43 4.46 -9.62
C ASP A 15 -13.04 3.79 -9.54
N GLY A 16 -12.47 3.70 -8.34
CA GLY A 16 -11.25 2.95 -8.03
C GLY A 16 -11.48 1.74 -7.13
N VAL A 17 -10.38 1.07 -6.76
CA VAL A 17 -10.37 0.02 -5.73
C VAL A 17 -9.44 0.45 -4.60
N GLU A 18 -10.02 0.56 -3.41
CA GLU A 18 -9.28 0.79 -2.18
C GLU A 18 -9.40 -0.43 -1.27
N PHE A 19 -8.35 -0.75 -0.54
CA PHE A 19 -8.43 -1.77 0.49
C PHE A 19 -7.51 -1.47 1.67
N ASN A 20 -7.96 -1.87 2.85
CA ASN A 20 -7.24 -1.76 4.10
C ASN A 20 -7.03 -3.14 4.71
N MET A 21 -5.94 -3.28 5.46
CA MET A 21 -5.66 -4.48 6.24
C MET A 21 -5.27 -4.11 7.66
N TYR A 22 -5.87 -4.81 8.62
CA TYR A 22 -5.59 -4.63 10.04
C TYR A 22 -5.07 -5.94 10.60
N ILE A 23 -3.90 -5.91 11.22
CA ILE A 23 -3.25 -7.07 11.83
C ILE A 23 -2.78 -6.70 13.23
N GLY A 24 -2.93 -7.60 14.20
CA GLY A 24 -2.49 -7.36 15.57
C GLY A 24 -2.99 -8.40 16.55
N GLN A 25 -2.45 -8.38 17.76
CA GLN A 25 -2.79 -9.33 18.82
C GLN A 25 -4.28 -9.31 19.19
N SER A 26 -4.93 -8.15 19.13
CA SER A 26 -6.35 -7.97 19.48
C SER A 26 -7.32 -8.69 18.54
N LEU A 27 -6.87 -9.12 17.35
CA LEU A 27 -7.69 -9.81 16.36
C LEU A 27 -7.68 -11.34 16.53
N VAL A 28 -6.84 -11.87 17.42
CA VAL A 28 -6.65 -13.31 17.62
C VAL A 28 -6.70 -13.68 19.10
N LYS A 29 -7.27 -14.85 19.41
CA LYS A 29 -7.30 -15.40 20.78
C LYS A 29 -6.15 -16.38 21.03
N ASP A 30 -5.95 -17.31 20.09
CA ASP A 30 -5.08 -18.48 20.30
C ASP A 30 -3.75 -18.40 19.52
N LYS A 31 -3.38 -17.20 19.06
CA LYS A 31 -2.11 -16.96 18.33
C LYS A 31 -1.37 -15.77 18.93
N LYS A 32 -0.04 -15.81 18.87
CA LYS A 32 0.83 -14.72 19.31
C LYS A 32 1.21 -13.86 18.10
N PHE A 33 0.91 -12.57 18.17
CA PHE A 33 1.33 -11.61 17.16
C PHE A 33 2.79 -11.20 17.36
N GLU A 34 3.53 -11.10 16.27
CA GLU A 34 4.90 -10.62 16.19
C GLU A 34 5.04 -9.69 14.98
N ASN A 35 5.93 -8.70 15.09
CA ASN A 35 6.12 -7.68 14.04
C ASN A 35 6.52 -8.29 12.69
N LEU A 36 7.14 -9.48 12.68
CA LEU A 36 7.47 -10.21 11.45
C LEU A 36 6.24 -10.43 10.56
N TYR A 37 5.07 -10.72 11.15
CA TYR A 37 3.84 -10.91 10.36
C TYR A 37 3.38 -9.61 9.69
N LEU A 38 3.55 -8.47 10.37
CA LEU A 38 3.27 -7.15 9.79
C LEU A 38 4.22 -6.87 8.62
N TYR A 39 5.51 -7.14 8.79
CA TYR A 39 6.52 -6.93 7.75
C TYR A 39 6.24 -7.78 6.51
N ASN A 40 5.92 -9.06 6.70
CA ASN A 40 5.55 -9.96 5.61
C ASN A 40 4.27 -9.49 4.90
N LEU A 41 3.28 -8.99 5.65
CA LEU A 41 2.04 -8.49 5.08
C LEU A 41 2.26 -7.22 4.24
N ARG A 42 3.17 -6.33 4.67
CA ARG A 42 3.53 -5.11 3.92
C ARG A 42 4.25 -5.42 2.61
N LEU A 43 5.21 -6.33 2.64
CA LEU A 43 5.85 -6.77 1.41
C LEU A 43 4.83 -7.41 0.46
N TRP A 44 3.98 -8.28 0.99
CA TRP A 44 2.91 -8.87 0.19
C TRP A 44 1.99 -7.81 -0.40
N GLN A 45 1.60 -6.79 0.37
CA GLN A 45 0.81 -5.67 -0.15
C GLN A 45 1.52 -4.97 -1.29
N LEU A 46 2.81 -4.67 -1.15
CA LEU A 46 3.60 -4.01 -2.19
C LEU A 46 3.66 -4.85 -3.48
N GLN A 47 3.80 -6.16 -3.35
CA GLN A 47 3.75 -7.07 -4.49
C GLN A 47 2.37 -7.10 -5.13
N ILE A 48 1.29 -7.20 -4.36
CA ILE A 48 -0.07 -7.16 -4.89
C ILE A 48 -0.31 -5.85 -5.66
N MET A 49 0.18 -4.72 -5.16
CA MET A 49 0.08 -3.44 -5.90
C MET A 49 0.82 -3.49 -7.23
N TYR A 50 2.00 -4.12 -7.30
CA TYR A 50 2.72 -4.36 -8.56
C TYR A 50 1.95 -5.27 -9.52
N GLU A 51 1.36 -6.36 -9.02
CA GLU A 51 0.56 -7.28 -9.84
C GLU A 51 -0.70 -6.58 -10.38
N MET A 52 -1.39 -5.81 -9.54
CA MET A 52 -2.56 -5.03 -9.94
C MET A 52 -2.21 -3.99 -11.01
N GLU A 53 -1.05 -3.33 -10.91
CA GLU A 53 -0.55 -2.43 -11.95
C GLU A 53 -0.34 -3.17 -13.28
N ASN A 54 0.24 -4.38 -13.28
CA ASN A 54 0.41 -5.17 -14.50
C ASN A 54 -0.93 -5.60 -15.12
N VAL A 55 -1.87 -6.07 -14.30
CA VAL A 55 -3.23 -6.42 -14.78
C VAL A 55 -3.91 -5.21 -15.39
N ALA A 56 -3.85 -4.06 -14.72
CA ALA A 56 -4.44 -2.82 -15.23
C ALA A 56 -3.74 -2.35 -16.51
N TYR A 57 -2.42 -2.51 -16.62
CA TYR A 57 -1.64 -2.15 -17.80
C TYR A 57 -1.97 -3.02 -19.01
N ALA A 58 -2.11 -4.34 -18.83
CA ALA A 58 -2.49 -5.28 -19.89
C ALA A 58 -3.93 -5.04 -20.37
N ALA A 59 -4.86 -4.76 -19.43
CA ALA A 59 -6.27 -4.53 -19.77
C ALA A 59 -6.49 -3.31 -20.69
N ARG A 60 -5.52 -2.39 -20.82
CA ARG A 60 -5.62 -1.22 -21.71
C ARG A 60 -5.76 -1.59 -23.17
N GLU A 61 -5.21 -2.73 -23.59
CA GLU A 61 -5.30 -3.19 -24.98
C GLU A 61 -6.75 -3.50 -25.40
N GLU A 62 -7.62 -3.78 -24.43
CA GLU A 62 -9.04 -4.08 -24.65
C GLU A 62 -9.95 -2.86 -24.49
N MET A 63 -9.41 -1.69 -24.12
CA MET A 63 -10.19 -0.48 -23.84
C MET A 63 -10.30 0.43 -25.06
N GLU A 64 -11.50 0.99 -25.29
CA GLU A 64 -11.72 1.98 -26.35
C GLU A 64 -10.91 3.27 -26.14
N GLN A 65 -10.60 3.59 -24.88
CA GLN A 65 -9.75 4.72 -24.48
C GLN A 65 -8.65 4.24 -23.56
N GLU A 66 -7.43 4.76 -23.74
CA GLU A 66 -6.30 4.40 -22.89
C GLU A 66 -6.50 4.98 -21.47
N LEU A 67 -7.00 4.15 -20.57
CA LEU A 67 -7.11 4.49 -19.15
C LEU A 67 -5.90 3.93 -18.41
N ARG A 68 -5.28 4.76 -17.57
CA ARG A 68 -4.14 4.38 -16.73
C ARG A 68 -4.52 4.50 -15.27
N VAL A 69 -4.09 3.53 -14.48
CA VAL A 69 -4.17 3.60 -13.02
C VAL A 69 -2.99 4.38 -12.46
N ALA A 70 -3.19 5.00 -11.30
CA ALA A 70 -2.14 5.63 -10.52
C ALA A 70 -2.20 5.06 -9.10
N SER A 71 -1.20 4.26 -8.74
CA SER A 71 -1.22 3.47 -7.50
C SER A 71 -0.61 4.21 -6.32
N LEU A 72 -1.21 4.00 -5.14
CA LEU A 72 -0.79 4.61 -3.89
C LEU A 72 -0.88 3.63 -2.72
N ILE A 73 0.12 3.66 -1.84
CA ILE A 73 0.12 2.98 -0.54
C ILE A 73 0.31 4.04 0.54
N LEU A 74 -0.65 4.17 1.44
CA LEU A 74 -0.51 5.00 2.64
C LEU A 74 -0.07 4.14 3.82
N ILE A 75 1.10 4.42 4.38
CA ILE A 75 1.63 3.68 5.52
C ILE A 75 1.13 4.31 6.81
N HIS A 76 0.49 3.48 7.64
CA HIS A 76 0.12 3.84 9.01
C HIS A 76 0.61 2.78 9.99
N SER A 77 1.77 3.05 10.61
CA SER A 77 2.45 2.11 11.51
C SER A 77 2.04 2.22 12.98
N ASN A 78 1.20 3.19 13.34
CA ASN A 78 0.75 3.36 14.72
C ASN A 78 -0.44 2.43 15.01
N PRO A 79 -0.49 1.79 16.19
CA PRO A 79 -1.65 1.01 16.58
C PRO A 79 -2.93 1.87 16.54
N LEU A 80 -3.95 1.36 15.87
CA LEU A 80 -5.27 1.96 15.80
C LEU A 80 -6.22 1.20 16.72
N ALA A 81 -7.04 1.93 17.48
CA ALA A 81 -8.20 1.34 18.12
C ALA A 81 -9.31 1.26 17.07
N ILE A 82 -9.81 0.06 16.81
CA ILE A 82 -10.95 -0.17 15.92
C ILE A 82 -12.11 -0.73 16.76
N LYS A 83 -13.32 -0.24 16.51
CA LYS A 83 -14.54 -0.78 17.13
C LYS A 83 -15.47 -1.31 16.06
N PHE A 84 -16.12 -2.44 16.34
CA PHE A 84 -17.14 -2.95 15.44
C PHE A 84 -18.45 -2.20 15.67
N ARG A 85 -18.94 -1.52 14.64
CA ARG A 85 -20.24 -0.84 14.67
C ARG A 85 -21.32 -1.83 14.21
N MET A 86 -22.17 -2.25 15.14
CA MET A 86 -23.18 -3.29 14.90
C MET A 86 -24.25 -2.87 13.88
N ASP A 87 -24.58 -1.58 13.86
CA ASP A 87 -25.49 -0.92 12.93
C ASP A 87 -24.96 -0.95 11.49
N GLU A 88 -23.69 -0.57 11.33
CA GLU A 88 -23.05 -0.45 10.01
C GLU A 88 -22.38 -1.76 9.55
N LYS A 89 -22.26 -2.75 10.45
CA LYS A 89 -21.57 -4.04 10.24
C LYS A 89 -20.13 -3.87 9.73
N GLN A 90 -19.47 -2.80 10.11
CA GLN A 90 -18.11 -2.47 9.72
C GLN A 90 -17.27 -2.05 10.94
N PHE A 91 -15.95 -2.14 10.81
CA PHE A 91 -15.06 -1.58 11.81
C PHE A 91 -14.87 -0.09 11.54
N ASP A 92 -15.01 0.72 12.58
CA ASP A 92 -14.76 2.15 12.54
C ASP A 92 -13.59 2.48 13.46
N VAL A 93 -12.81 3.51 13.10
CA VAL A 93 -11.59 3.86 13.81
C VAL A 93 -11.95 4.75 15.01
N ASP A 94 -11.63 4.31 16.22
CA ASP A 94 -12.10 4.92 17.47
C ASP A 94 -11.06 5.87 18.08
N GLY A 95 -11.39 7.17 18.19
CA GLY A 95 -10.56 8.19 18.85
C GLY A 95 -10.12 9.37 17.98
N ALA A 96 -9.83 10.51 18.63
CA ALA A 96 -9.48 11.78 17.98
C ALA A 96 -8.19 11.74 17.14
N TYR A 97 -7.25 10.84 17.45
CA TYR A 97 -6.02 10.65 16.69
C TYR A 97 -6.26 10.08 15.28
N ASN A 98 -7.37 9.39 15.07
CA ASN A 98 -7.71 8.77 13.78
C ASN A 98 -8.28 9.75 12.77
N ILE A 99 -8.78 10.90 13.25
CA ILE A 99 -9.26 11.99 12.40
C ILE A 99 -8.15 12.43 11.44
N ARG A 100 -6.89 12.43 11.90
CA ARG A 100 -5.75 12.76 11.04
C ARG A 100 -5.60 11.77 9.89
N TYR A 101 -5.74 10.47 10.17
CA TYR A 101 -5.67 9.42 9.16
C TYR A 101 -6.77 9.57 8.11
N GLU A 102 -8.01 9.78 8.56
CA GLU A 102 -9.16 10.00 7.67
C GLU A 102 -9.03 11.28 6.81
N ILE A 103 -8.47 12.35 7.38
CA ILE A 103 -8.19 13.58 6.63
C ILE A 103 -7.15 13.34 5.53
N ILE A 104 -6.07 12.61 5.84
CA ILE A 104 -5.04 12.24 4.85
C ILE A 104 -5.70 11.44 3.73
N LYS A 105 -6.42 10.37 4.06
CA LYS A 105 -7.04 9.48 3.09
C LYS A 105 -7.89 10.23 2.06
N LYS A 106 -8.68 11.21 2.51
CA LYS A 106 -9.57 12.01 1.65
C LYS A 106 -8.86 12.98 0.71
N ARG A 107 -7.60 13.33 0.98
CA ARG A 107 -6.87 14.40 0.26
C ARG A 107 -5.66 13.91 -0.49
N ILE A 108 -5.08 12.80 -0.05
CA ILE A 108 -3.76 12.37 -0.48
C ILE A 108 -3.68 12.03 -1.98
N ASP A 109 -4.79 11.55 -2.55
CA ASP A 109 -4.91 11.26 -3.98
C ASP A 109 -4.65 12.49 -4.88
N LYS A 110 -4.99 13.68 -4.39
CA LYS A 110 -4.84 14.95 -5.14
C LYS A 110 -3.66 15.80 -4.69
N ALA A 111 -2.83 15.27 -3.80
CA ALA A 111 -1.70 16.01 -3.26
C ALA A 111 -0.59 16.17 -4.30
N HIS A 112 0.08 17.33 -4.26
CA HIS A 112 1.23 17.63 -5.11
C HIS A 112 2.55 17.43 -4.39
N ILE A 113 3.61 17.24 -5.17
CA ILE A 113 4.98 17.31 -4.68
C ILE A 113 5.24 18.75 -4.26
N LYS A 114 5.80 18.91 -3.06
CA LYS A 114 6.04 20.20 -2.43
C LYS A 114 6.83 21.14 -3.35
N GLY A 115 6.27 22.32 -3.60
CA GLY A 115 6.89 23.34 -4.45
C GLY A 115 6.73 23.11 -5.96
N THR A 116 5.84 22.20 -6.37
CA THR A 116 5.53 21.93 -7.78
C THR A 116 4.03 21.72 -7.96
N ASP A 117 3.55 21.79 -9.22
CA ASP A 117 2.20 21.41 -9.60
C ASP A 117 2.10 19.93 -10.04
N GLU A 118 3.14 19.13 -9.77
CA GLU A 118 3.16 17.71 -10.12
C GLU A 118 2.45 16.89 -9.04
N ARG A 119 1.44 16.10 -9.43
CA ARG A 119 0.76 15.17 -8.52
C ARG A 119 1.70 14.11 -7.98
N ILE A 120 1.45 13.68 -6.74
CA ILE A 120 2.23 12.62 -6.10
C ILE A 120 2.03 11.26 -6.78
N THR A 121 0.80 10.97 -7.20
CA THR A 121 0.42 9.77 -7.94
C THR A 121 0.51 10.03 -9.45
N VAL A 122 1.24 9.16 -10.15
CA VAL A 122 1.36 9.19 -11.62
C VAL A 122 1.32 7.76 -12.16
N PRO A 123 0.76 7.55 -13.36
CA PRO A 123 0.82 6.25 -14.04
C PRO A 123 2.24 5.72 -14.18
N GLY A 124 2.41 4.39 -14.14
CA GLY A 124 3.72 3.76 -14.25
C GLY A 124 4.56 3.83 -12.97
N LYS A 125 4.02 4.42 -11.90
CA LYS A 125 4.71 4.50 -10.61
C LYS A 125 3.76 4.17 -9.46
N ILE A 126 4.30 3.61 -8.39
CA ILE A 126 3.61 3.42 -7.12
C ILE A 126 4.12 4.48 -6.14
N ALA A 127 3.21 5.29 -5.59
CA ALA A 127 3.51 6.27 -4.56
C ALA A 127 3.31 5.66 -3.16
N ILE A 128 4.37 5.60 -2.36
CA ILE A 128 4.36 5.01 -1.02
C ILE A 128 4.55 6.14 -0.01
N ILE A 129 3.49 6.50 0.69
CA ILE A 129 3.40 7.70 1.51
C ILE A 129 3.58 7.34 2.98
N TYR A 130 4.43 8.08 3.66
CA TYR A 130 4.79 7.85 5.05
C TYR A 130 4.96 9.16 5.81
N SER A 131 4.87 9.05 7.14
CA SER A 131 5.12 10.16 8.07
C SER A 131 6.39 9.96 8.90
N GLN A 132 6.90 8.73 9.01
CA GLN A 132 8.07 8.40 9.82
C GLN A 132 9.17 7.82 8.95
N ASP A 133 10.41 8.31 9.11
CA ASP A 133 11.54 7.86 8.29
C ASP A 133 11.88 6.37 8.50
N LYS A 134 11.51 5.79 9.67
CA LYS A 134 11.65 4.35 9.93
C LYS A 134 10.85 3.51 8.94
N ASP A 135 9.66 3.99 8.54
CA ASP A 135 8.80 3.29 7.58
C ASP A 135 9.41 3.33 6.19
N ALA A 136 10.03 4.46 5.82
CA ALA A 136 10.77 4.58 4.57
C ALA A 136 11.96 3.62 4.50
N GLN A 137 12.72 3.48 5.61
CA GLN A 137 13.84 2.55 5.66
C GLN A 137 13.39 1.10 5.47
N GLU A 138 12.23 0.74 6.03
CA GLU A 138 11.63 -0.59 5.85
C GLU A 138 11.19 -0.81 4.40
N TYR A 139 10.42 0.12 3.82
CA TYR A 139 9.94 -0.01 2.44
C TYR A 139 11.06 0.05 1.40
N LEU A 140 12.16 0.76 1.65
CA LEU A 140 13.34 0.70 0.79
C LEU A 140 13.94 -0.71 0.72
N LYS A 141 13.85 -1.52 1.78
CA LYS A 141 14.28 -2.93 1.75
C LYS A 141 13.37 -3.75 0.85
N TYR A 142 12.04 -3.58 0.98
CA TYR A 142 11.06 -4.24 0.12
C TYR A 142 11.24 -3.85 -1.34
N ILE A 143 11.40 -2.56 -1.63
CA ILE A 143 11.65 -2.08 -3.00
C ILE A 143 12.95 -2.69 -3.55
N LYS A 144 14.04 -2.71 -2.77
CA LYS A 144 15.30 -3.31 -3.22
C LYS A 144 15.17 -4.79 -3.55
N TYR A 145 14.40 -5.54 -2.75
CA TYR A 145 14.07 -6.93 -3.03
C TYR A 145 13.29 -7.05 -4.36
N MET A 146 12.27 -6.22 -4.57
CA MET A 146 11.47 -6.22 -5.80
C MET A 146 12.28 -5.79 -7.04
N GLN A 147 13.22 -4.86 -6.90
CA GLN A 147 14.19 -4.48 -7.94
C GLN A 147 15.10 -5.66 -8.31
N SER A 148 15.52 -6.49 -7.35
CA SER A 148 16.31 -7.70 -7.64
C SER A 148 15.55 -8.70 -8.53
N LYS A 149 14.21 -8.66 -8.50
CA LYS A 149 13.31 -9.45 -9.34
C LYS A 149 12.93 -8.76 -10.65
N GLN A 150 13.49 -7.58 -10.94
CA GLN A 150 13.15 -6.75 -12.10
C GLN A 150 11.68 -6.31 -12.12
N PHE A 151 11.03 -6.19 -10.95
CA PHE A 151 9.64 -5.68 -10.86
C PHE A 151 9.59 -4.16 -10.75
N PHE A 152 10.62 -3.56 -10.13
CA PHE A 152 10.69 -2.12 -9.93
C PHE A 152 11.96 -1.52 -10.53
N GLY A 153 11.82 -0.28 -11.01
CA GLY A 153 12.88 0.53 -11.59
C GLY A 153 13.40 1.57 -10.61
N LYS A 154 13.54 2.82 -11.07
CA LYS A 154 14.08 3.92 -10.27
C LYS A 154 13.18 4.28 -9.09
N VAL A 155 13.80 4.68 -7.97
CA VAL A 155 13.11 5.19 -6.77
C VAL A 155 13.42 6.66 -6.58
N GLU A 156 12.37 7.44 -6.34
CA GLU A 156 12.42 8.87 -6.01
C GLU A 156 12.00 9.06 -4.56
N LYS A 157 12.67 9.97 -3.85
CA LYS A 157 12.27 10.42 -2.50
C LYS A 157 11.69 11.82 -2.64
N LEU A 158 10.44 11.98 -2.21
CA LEU A 158 9.66 13.20 -2.44
C LEU A 158 9.08 13.72 -1.12
N GLU A 159 8.88 15.03 -1.04
CA GLU A 159 8.09 15.67 0.01
C GLU A 159 6.73 16.08 -0.57
N LEU A 160 5.67 15.94 0.21
CA LEU A 160 4.34 16.37 -0.18
C LEU A 160 4.07 17.78 0.31
N GLU A 161 3.17 18.48 -0.37
CA GLU A 161 2.58 19.70 0.15
C GLU A 161 1.85 19.46 1.47
N ASP A 162 1.74 20.52 2.28
CA ASP A 162 0.98 20.45 3.52
C ASP A 162 -0.51 20.36 3.21
N LEU A 163 -1.15 19.33 3.76
CA LEU A 163 -2.60 19.15 3.67
C LEU A 163 -3.26 19.84 4.88
N GLN A 164 -4.54 20.18 4.77
CA GLN A 164 -5.24 20.84 5.88
C GLN A 164 -5.21 19.98 7.15
N GLY A 165 -4.49 20.44 8.17
CA GLY A 165 -4.33 19.73 9.44
C GLY A 165 -3.29 18.59 9.44
N VAL A 166 -2.53 18.42 8.35
CA VAL A 166 -1.47 17.41 8.24
C VAL A 166 -0.27 18.00 7.50
N SER A 167 0.89 18.00 8.13
CA SER A 167 2.14 18.46 7.52
C SER A 167 3.25 17.41 7.63
N GLY A 168 4.28 17.57 6.80
CA GLY A 168 5.50 16.75 6.87
C GLY A 168 5.36 15.33 6.29
N LEU A 169 4.38 15.11 5.42
CA LEU A 169 4.28 13.85 4.67
C LEU A 169 5.40 13.76 3.63
N LYS A 170 5.94 12.55 3.48
CA LYS A 170 6.94 12.22 2.46
C LYS A 170 6.48 11.01 1.66
N ALA A 171 7.08 10.79 0.49
CA ALA A 171 6.84 9.62 -0.31
C ALA A 171 8.13 8.99 -0.86
N LEU A 172 8.06 7.67 -1.05
CA LEU A 172 8.88 6.96 -2.00
C LEU A 172 8.04 6.74 -3.24
N ARG A 173 8.49 7.22 -4.40
CA ARG A 173 7.81 6.96 -5.66
C ARG A 173 8.69 6.03 -6.49
N VAL A 174 8.19 4.84 -6.77
CA VAL A 174 8.94 3.78 -7.45
C VAL A 174 8.34 3.49 -8.80
N GLU A 175 9.19 3.38 -9.82
CA GLU A 175 8.81 2.97 -11.16
C GLU A 175 8.42 1.49 -11.23
N VAL A 176 7.33 1.20 -11.94
CA VAL A 176 6.85 -0.14 -12.22
C VAL A 176 7.44 -0.61 -13.54
N LEU A 177 8.13 -1.75 -13.53
CA LEU A 177 8.60 -2.41 -14.75
C LEU A 177 7.54 -3.43 -15.19
N TYR A 178 6.71 -3.04 -16.16
CA TYR A 178 5.62 -3.88 -16.64
C TYR A 178 6.15 -5.11 -17.39
N GLN A 179 5.46 -6.23 -17.22
CA GLN A 179 5.73 -7.48 -17.94
C GLN A 179 4.73 -7.66 -19.07
N GLU A 180 5.22 -7.94 -20.27
CA GLU A 180 4.38 -8.13 -21.46
C GLU A 180 3.48 -9.37 -21.34
N ASP A 181 3.98 -10.45 -20.74
CA ASP A 181 3.25 -11.72 -20.53
C ASP A 181 2.87 -11.96 -19.06
N PHE A 182 2.46 -10.90 -18.33
CA PHE A 182 2.13 -11.05 -16.91
C PHE A 182 0.99 -12.07 -16.70
N ASN A 183 1.25 -13.10 -15.88
CA ASN A 183 0.25 -14.08 -15.49
C ASN A 183 0.07 -14.08 -13.97
N GLU A 184 -1.12 -13.70 -13.51
CA GLU A 184 -1.48 -13.68 -12.09
C GLU A 184 -1.26 -15.05 -11.38
N LYS A 185 -1.28 -16.16 -12.12
CA LYS A 185 -1.12 -17.51 -11.57
C LYS A 185 0.35 -17.89 -11.34
N THR A 186 1.30 -17.21 -11.98
CA THR A 186 2.75 -17.41 -11.75
C THR A 186 3.32 -16.45 -10.72
N ALA A 187 2.49 -15.53 -10.19
CA ALA A 187 2.89 -14.61 -9.14
C ALA A 187 3.38 -15.33 -7.88
N LEU A 188 4.45 -14.82 -7.28
CA LEU A 188 5.08 -15.43 -6.09
C LEU A 188 4.09 -15.45 -4.92
N THR A 189 3.81 -16.64 -4.40
CA THR A 189 2.99 -16.74 -3.18
C THR A 189 3.70 -16.12 -1.99
N ILE A 190 2.94 -15.66 -0.99
CA ILE A 190 3.49 -15.12 0.27
C ILE A 190 4.49 -16.06 0.92
N ASN A 191 4.20 -17.36 0.90
CA ASN A 191 5.09 -18.34 1.50
C ASN A 191 6.45 -18.38 0.78
N ALA A 192 6.46 -18.28 -0.55
CA ALA A 192 7.69 -18.18 -1.33
C ALA A 192 8.46 -16.89 -1.00
N LEU A 193 7.77 -15.75 -0.89
CA LEU A 193 8.39 -14.46 -0.54
C LEU A 193 9.08 -14.49 0.82
N VAL A 194 8.41 -15.05 1.82
CA VAL A 194 8.94 -15.14 3.18
C VAL A 194 10.16 -16.05 3.24
N GLN A 195 10.15 -17.17 2.49
CA GLN A 195 11.30 -18.07 2.43
C GLN A 195 12.52 -17.42 1.76
N GLU A 196 12.32 -16.66 0.69
CA GLU A 196 13.42 -16.01 -0.04
C GLU A 196 14.11 -14.87 0.73
N ILE A 197 13.42 -14.25 1.69
CA ILE A 197 14.01 -13.19 2.53
C ILE A 197 14.79 -13.77 3.72
N LEU A 198 14.41 -14.96 4.17
CA LEU A 198 15.08 -15.66 5.27
C LEU A 198 16.30 -16.47 4.82
N ALA A 199 16.43 -16.69 3.51
CA ALA A 199 17.57 -17.36 2.87
C ALA A 199 18.71 -16.39 2.56
#